data_AF-A0A2T5UBW0-F1
#
_entry.id   AF-A0A2T5UBW0-F1
#
_cell.length_a   1.000
_cell.length_b   1.000
_cell.length_c   1.000
_cell.angle_alpha   90.00
_cell.angle_beta   90.00
_cell.angle_gamma   90.00
#
_symmetry.space_group_name_H-M   'P 1'
#
loop_
_entity.id
_entity.type
_entity.pdbx_description
1 polymer ?
#
loop_
_entity_poly.entity_id
_entity_poly.type
_entity_poly.pdbx_seq_one_letter_code
_entity_poly.pdbx_strand_id
1 'polypeptide(L)'
;MQIAQVSIHERIIIRVPRMSRAPVRTYAPPTEWKEHKGPKCIAVDEIAGAMLNKDGAVDLVMDDTTRLRARLDGDCKPLDYYSGFYLRPGSDGMICKDRDAIRMRSGARCQIEGFKSLRAKKK
;
A
#
# COMPACT_ATOMS: atom_id res chain seq x y z
N MET A 1 6.00 40.50 16.01
CA MET A 1 5.03 39.55 15.41
C MET A 1 5.59 38.15 15.57
N GLN A 2 4.84 37.26 16.22
CA GLN A 2 5.26 35.89 16.48
C GLN A 2 5.25 35.07 15.19
N ILE A 3 6.41 34.51 14.85
CA ILE A 3 6.57 33.44 13.87
C ILE A 3 6.22 32.12 14.55
N ALA A 4 5.34 31.34 13.93
CA ALA A 4 5.45 29.89 13.73
C ALA A 4 4.06 29.25 13.57
N GLN A 5 3.77 28.73 12.38
CA GLN A 5 3.09 27.44 12.28
C GLN A 5 3.70 26.66 11.11
N VAL A 6 4.71 25.84 11.40
CA VAL A 6 5.13 24.77 10.51
C VAL A 6 4.34 23.53 10.94
N SER A 7 3.22 23.23 10.29
CA SER A 7 2.52 21.96 10.52
C SER A 7 3.21 20.86 9.71
N ILE A 8 4.19 20.19 10.31
CA ILE A 8 4.77 18.98 9.71
C ILE A 8 3.73 17.88 9.82
N HIS A 9 2.99 17.68 8.73
CA HIS A 9 2.17 16.48 8.60
C HIS A 9 3.10 15.38 8.08
N GLU A 10 3.57 14.51 8.96
CA GLU A 10 4.31 13.31 8.54
C GLU A 10 3.44 12.52 7.56
N ARG A 11 3.82 12.60 6.28
CA ARG A 11 3.22 11.88 5.17
C ARG A 11 4.34 11.09 4.54
N ILE A 12 4.22 9.77 4.56
CA ILE A 12 5.20 8.90 3.92
C ILE A 12 4.76 8.71 2.47
N ILE A 13 5.66 9.01 1.54
CA ILE A 13 5.42 8.83 0.10
C ILE A 13 5.86 7.42 -0.25
N ILE A 14 4.90 6.52 -0.44
CA ILE A 14 5.19 5.20 -0.97
C ILE A 14 5.19 5.28 -2.49
N ARG A 15 6.39 5.18 -3.06
CA ARG A 15 6.56 5.06 -4.51
C ARG A 15 6.36 3.61 -4.90
N VAL A 16 5.33 3.37 -5.71
CA VAL A 16 5.15 2.07 -6.33
C VAL A 16 6.08 2.00 -7.55
N PRO A 17 7.03 1.05 -7.61
CA PRO A 17 7.84 0.89 -8.80
C PRO A 17 6.94 0.54 -9.98
N ARG A 18 6.99 1.39 -11.02
CA ARG A 18 6.47 1.02 -12.34
C ARG A 18 7.29 -0.19 -12.77
N MET A 19 6.65 -1.33 -12.97
CA MET A 19 7.32 -2.48 -13.55
C MET A 19 7.72 -2.08 -14.99
N SER A 20 8.91 -1.49 -15.13
CA SER A 20 9.51 -1.24 -16.43
C SER A 20 9.60 -2.58 -17.12
N ARG A 21 9.22 -2.63 -18.40
CA ARG A 21 9.41 -3.79 -19.28
C ARG A 21 10.91 -4.07 -19.39
N ALA A 22 11.49 -4.70 -18.37
CA ALA A 22 12.80 -5.30 -18.47
C ALA A 22 12.70 -6.43 -19.49
N PRO A 23 13.74 -6.66 -20.34
CA PRO A 23 13.73 -7.78 -21.26
C PRO A 23 13.54 -9.07 -20.46
N VAL A 24 12.53 -9.84 -20.87
CA VAL A 24 12.03 -11.04 -20.20
C VAL A 24 13.17 -12.03 -20.00
N ARG A 25 13.78 -12.04 -18.81
CA ARG A 25 14.62 -13.15 -18.35
C ARG A 25 13.70 -14.15 -17.66
N THR A 26 13.52 -15.29 -18.31
CA THR A 26 12.82 -16.51 -17.84
C THR A 26 11.41 -16.29 -17.29
N TYR A 27 10.41 -16.79 -18.03
CA TYR A 27 9.01 -16.93 -17.59
C TYR A 27 8.93 -17.79 -16.32
N ALA A 28 9.23 -17.21 -15.15
CA ALA A 28 8.66 -17.71 -13.92
C ALA A 28 7.14 -17.54 -14.06
N PRO A 29 6.34 -18.60 -13.92
CA PRO A 29 4.90 -18.47 -13.95
C PRO A 29 4.49 -17.45 -12.88
N PRO A 30 3.46 -16.62 -13.14
CA PRO A 30 2.97 -15.66 -12.15
C PRO A 30 2.75 -16.38 -10.81
N THR A 31 3.40 -15.90 -9.75
CA THR A 31 3.16 -16.46 -8.41
C THR A 31 1.69 -16.24 -8.08
N GLU A 32 0.93 -17.32 -7.99
CA GLU A 32 -0.44 -17.25 -7.52
C GLU A 32 -0.44 -17.02 -6.02
N TRP A 33 -1.17 -16.00 -5.57
CA TRP A 33 -1.32 -15.67 -4.17
C TRP A 33 -2.64 -16.20 -3.63
N LYS A 34 -2.61 -16.83 -2.47
CA LYS A 34 -3.81 -17.15 -1.69
C LYS A 34 -3.99 -16.10 -0.61
N GLU A 35 -5.19 -15.53 -0.56
CA GLU A 35 -5.54 -14.53 0.45
C GLU A 35 -5.98 -15.22 1.75
N HIS A 36 -5.44 -14.72 2.86
CA HIS A 36 -5.78 -15.11 4.22
C HIS A 36 -6.23 -13.89 5.02
N LYS A 37 -6.81 -14.13 6.20
CA LYS A 37 -7.11 -13.06 7.16
C LYS A 37 -5.80 -12.35 7.54
N GLY A 38 -5.74 -11.04 7.29
CA GLY A 38 -4.62 -10.20 7.68
C GLY A 38 -4.85 -9.50 9.02
N PRO A 39 -3.87 -8.69 9.45
CA PRO A 39 -3.98 -7.89 10.66
C PRO A 39 -5.01 -6.76 10.49
N LYS A 40 -5.40 -6.13 11.61
CA LYS A 40 -6.25 -4.93 11.57
C LYS A 40 -5.45 -3.66 11.30
N CYS A 41 -4.21 -3.63 11.78
CA CYS A 41 -3.29 -2.52 11.71
C CYS A 41 -1.90 -3.03 11.35
N ILE A 42 -1.10 -2.22 10.67
CA ILE A 42 0.30 -2.50 10.35
C ILE A 42 1.14 -1.28 10.69
N ALA A 43 2.38 -1.52 11.09
CA ALA A 43 3.33 -0.45 11.36
C ALA A 43 3.85 0.10 10.03
N VAL A 44 3.90 1.44 9.90
CA VAL A 44 4.26 2.06 8.62
C VAL A 44 5.77 2.04 8.40
N ASP A 45 6.56 2.03 9.46
CA ASP A 45 8.02 1.90 9.46
C ASP A 45 8.50 0.51 9.01
N GLU A 46 7.70 -0.53 9.19
CA GLU A 46 7.99 -1.90 8.70
C GLU A 46 7.68 -2.10 7.20
N ILE A 47 7.20 -1.08 6.48
CA ILE A 47 6.86 -1.20 5.06
C ILE A 47 8.11 -1.04 4.20
N ALA A 48 8.60 -2.16 3.66
CA ALA A 48 9.71 -2.19 2.71
C ALA A 48 9.33 -1.64 1.32
N GLY A 49 8.06 -1.81 0.91
CA GLY A 49 7.60 -1.34 -0.39
C GLY A 49 6.12 -1.61 -0.67
N ALA A 50 5.65 -1.15 -1.83
CA ALA A 50 4.29 -1.43 -2.28
C ALA A 50 4.21 -1.66 -3.78
N MET A 51 3.25 -2.48 -4.18
CA MET A 51 2.91 -2.80 -5.55
C MET A 51 1.41 -2.62 -5.76
N LEU A 52 1.04 -2.13 -6.94
CA LEU A 52 -0.36 -2.03 -7.32
C LEU A 52 -0.80 -3.33 -7.97
N ASN A 53 -1.92 -3.86 -7.52
CA ASN A 53 -2.58 -4.96 -8.19
C ASN A 53 -3.57 -4.40 -9.24
N LYS A 54 -3.82 -5.20 -10.29
CA LYS A 54 -4.77 -4.89 -11.37
C LYS A 54 -6.20 -4.67 -10.86
N ASP A 55 -6.54 -5.29 -9.74
CA ASP A 55 -7.87 -5.25 -9.13
C ASP A 55 -8.13 -4.00 -8.26
N GLY A 56 -7.22 -3.01 -8.28
CA GLY A 56 -7.35 -1.78 -7.48
C GLY A 56 -6.90 -1.92 -6.03
N ALA A 57 -6.36 -3.07 -5.65
CA ALA A 57 -5.75 -3.30 -4.35
C ALA A 57 -4.26 -2.91 -4.33
N VAL A 58 -3.75 -2.57 -3.15
CA VAL A 58 -2.34 -2.28 -2.92
C VAL A 58 -1.71 -3.46 -2.17
N ASP A 59 -0.71 -4.09 -2.77
CA ASP A 59 0.11 -5.11 -2.12
C ASP A 59 1.31 -4.45 -1.45
N LEU A 60 1.32 -4.42 -0.13
CA LEU A 60 2.41 -3.98 0.72
C LEU A 60 3.38 -5.15 0.94
N VAL A 61 4.67 -4.87 0.86
CA VAL A 61 5.74 -5.78 1.24
C VAL A 61 6.35 -5.22 2.52
N MET A 62 6.35 -6.04 3.56
CA MET A 62 6.91 -5.70 4.86
C MET A 62 8.40 -6.09 4.90
N ASP A 63 9.17 -5.53 5.84
CA ASP A 63 10.60 -5.83 6.01
C ASP A 63 10.88 -7.31 6.30
N ASP A 64 9.96 -8.00 6.97
CA ASP A 64 10.01 -9.44 7.21
C ASP A 64 9.69 -10.30 5.97
N THR A 65 9.55 -9.66 4.80
CA THR A 65 9.14 -10.23 3.50
C THR A 65 7.69 -10.71 3.42
N THR A 66 6.90 -10.52 4.50
CA THR A 66 5.47 -10.78 4.47
C THR A 66 4.80 -9.84 3.47
N ARG A 67 3.82 -10.38 2.74
CA ARG A 67 3.05 -9.61 1.78
C ARG A 67 1.61 -9.45 2.25
N LEU A 68 1.14 -8.21 2.29
CA LEU A 68 -0.19 -7.84 2.73
C LEU A 68 -0.92 -7.09 1.62
N ARG A 69 -2.15 -7.48 1.31
CA ARG A 69 -3.02 -6.76 0.40
C ARG A 69 -3.95 -5.84 1.17
N ALA A 70 -3.75 -4.54 1.02
CA ALA A 70 -4.69 -3.52 1.45
C ALA A 70 -5.81 -3.41 0.42
N ARG A 71 -7.03 -3.74 0.85
CA ARG A 71 -8.25 -3.47 0.09
C ARG A 71 -8.73 -2.07 0.41
N LEU A 72 -9.05 -1.34 -0.64
CA LEU A 72 -9.54 0.02 -0.58
C LEU A 72 -11.03 0.04 -0.90
N ASP A 73 -11.72 1.07 -0.44
CA ASP A 73 -13.12 1.31 -0.78
C ASP A 73 -13.36 1.44 -2.29
N GLY A 74 -14.56 1.05 -2.72
CA GLY A 74 -14.91 0.82 -4.13
C GLY A 74 -14.84 2.03 -5.05
N ASP A 75 -14.71 3.24 -4.52
CA ASP A 75 -14.57 4.47 -5.31
C ASP A 75 -13.15 4.67 -5.85
N CYS A 76 -12.21 3.83 -5.44
CA CYS A 76 -10.81 3.94 -5.77
C CYS A 76 -10.50 3.23 -7.09
N LYS A 77 -10.22 4.02 -8.12
CA LYS A 77 -9.91 3.53 -9.47
C LYS A 77 -8.41 3.23 -9.70
N PRO A 78 -8.04 1.99 -10.12
CA PRO A 78 -6.67 1.52 -10.42
C PRO A 78 -5.72 2.46 -11.18
N LEU A 79 -6.27 3.31 -12.06
CA LEU A 79 -5.52 4.07 -13.05
C LEU A 79 -4.89 5.36 -12.51
N ASP A 80 -5.37 5.92 -11.39
CA ASP A 80 -4.82 7.15 -10.79
C ASP A 80 -3.49 6.92 -10.05
N TYR A 81 -3.06 5.66 -9.93
CA TYR A 81 -2.09 5.21 -8.92
C TYR A 81 -0.64 5.14 -9.39
N TYR A 82 -0.41 5.25 -10.69
CA TYR A 82 0.80 4.76 -11.36
C TYR A 82 2.13 5.41 -10.89
N SER A 83 2.09 6.41 -10.02
CA SER A 83 3.27 7.16 -9.55
C SER A 83 3.48 7.14 -8.01
N GLY A 84 2.65 6.40 -7.26
CA GLY A 84 2.73 6.29 -5.80
C GLY A 84 1.59 6.99 -5.06
N PHE A 85 1.54 6.76 -3.75
CA PHE A 85 0.50 7.26 -2.84
C PHE A 85 1.11 7.71 -1.51
N TYR A 86 0.33 8.44 -0.73
CA TYR A 86 0.69 8.93 0.59
C TYR A 86 -0.06 8.15 1.66
N LEU A 87 0.68 7.72 2.68
CA LEU A 87 0.12 7.27 3.94
C LEU A 87 0.38 8.32 5.00
N ARG A 88 -0.61 8.53 5.86
CA ARG A 88 -0.44 9.27 7.10
C ARG A 88 -0.68 8.28 8.24
N PRO A 89 0.36 7.83 8.96
CA PRO A 89 0.17 7.02 10.14
C PRO A 89 -0.65 7.79 11.19
N GLY A 90 -1.36 7.05 12.05
CA GLY A 90 -1.89 7.59 13.28
C GLY A 90 -0.77 8.07 14.21
N SER A 91 -1.14 8.67 15.34
CA SER A 91 -0.17 9.03 16.38
C SER A 91 0.54 7.82 17.01
N ASP A 92 0.03 6.62 16.74
CA ASP A 92 0.61 5.33 17.13
C ASP A 92 1.61 4.77 16.11
N GLY A 93 1.89 5.49 15.01
CA GLY A 93 2.78 5.01 13.94
C GLY A 93 2.14 3.95 13.03
N MET A 94 0.88 3.59 13.27
CA MET A 94 0.19 2.51 12.57
C MET A 94 -0.72 3.04 11.46
N ILE A 95 -1.05 2.17 10.51
CA ILE A 95 -2.15 2.35 9.57
C ILE A 95 -3.15 1.19 9.76
N CYS A 96 -4.41 1.51 10.02
CA CYS A 96 -5.45 0.57 10.39
C CYS A 96 -6.61 0.59 9.41
N LYS A 97 -7.21 -0.59 9.22
CA LYS A 97 -8.50 -0.71 8.54
C LYS A 97 -9.57 0.07 9.30
N ASP A 98 -10.55 0.62 8.56
CA ASP A 98 -11.69 1.38 9.07
C ASP A 98 -11.33 2.67 9.87
N ARG A 99 -10.06 3.05 9.88
CA ARG A 99 -9.54 4.25 10.57
C ARG A 99 -8.80 5.17 9.61
N ASP A 100 -7.95 4.57 8.79
CA ASP A 100 -7.02 5.30 7.96
C ASP A 100 -7.32 5.14 6.47
N ALA A 101 -6.75 6.05 5.69
CA ALA A 101 -6.98 6.12 4.26
C ALA A 101 -5.68 6.37 3.50
N ILE A 102 -5.59 5.77 2.33
CA ILE A 102 -4.55 6.07 1.35
C ILE A 102 -4.93 7.34 0.61
N ARG A 103 -4.00 8.29 0.51
CA ARG A 103 -4.17 9.49 -0.30
C ARG A 103 -3.40 9.38 -1.60
N MET A 104 -4.08 9.61 -2.69
CA MET A 104 -3.49 9.48 -4.02
C MET A 104 -3.02 10.84 -4.51
N ARG A 105 -2.13 10.83 -5.51
CA ARG A 105 -1.66 12.07 -6.14
C ARG A 105 -2.78 12.81 -6.87
N SER A 106 -3.82 12.12 -7.34
CA SER A 106 -5.03 12.73 -7.89
C SER A 106 -5.85 13.51 -6.84
N GLY A 107 -5.53 13.36 -5.55
CA GLY A 107 -6.32 13.93 -4.46
C GLY A 107 -7.38 12.98 -3.91
N ALA A 108 -7.61 11.83 -4.56
CA ALA A 108 -8.51 10.81 -4.05
C ALA A 108 -8.06 10.33 -2.66
N ARG A 109 -9.05 10.11 -1.78
CA ARG A 109 -8.86 9.55 -0.45
C ARG A 109 -9.62 8.23 -0.39
N CYS A 110 -8.86 7.16 -0.21
CA CYS A 110 -9.34 5.78 -0.27
C CYS A 110 -9.25 5.14 1.10
N GLN A 111 -10.38 4.88 1.74
CA GLN A 111 -10.38 4.22 3.03
C GLN A 111 -9.83 2.80 2.91
N ILE A 112 -9.09 2.35 3.92
CA ILE A 112 -8.62 0.97 3.98
C ILE A 112 -9.73 0.11 4.61
N GLU A 113 -10.35 -0.76 3.82
CA GLU A 113 -11.39 -1.69 4.31
C GLU A 113 -10.79 -2.88 5.06
N GLY A 114 -9.56 -3.28 4.69
CA GLY A 114 -8.91 -4.39 5.35
C GLY A 114 -7.60 -4.82 4.73
N PHE A 115 -6.83 -5.56 5.52
CA PHE A 115 -5.62 -6.23 5.08
C PHE A 115 -5.86 -7.73 4.92
N LYS A 116 -5.31 -8.30 3.85
CA LYS A 116 -5.24 -9.74 3.62
C LYS A 116 -3.80 -10.17 3.58
N SER A 117 -3.43 -11.19 4.35
CA SER A 117 -2.10 -11.78 4.20
C SER A 117 -2.05 -12.62 2.94
N LEU A 118 -1.02 -12.42 2.12
CA LEU A 118 -0.81 -13.16 0.89
C LEU A 118 0.23 -14.24 1.15
N ARG A 119 -0.14 -15.49 0.87
CA ARG A 119 0.80 -16.62 0.86
C ARG A 119 0.88 -17.18 -0.55
N ALA A 120 2.09 -17.40 -1.04
CA ALA A 120 2.28 -18.03 -2.34
C ALA A 120 1.61 -19.41 -2.31
N LYS A 121 0.77 -19.71 -3.31
CA LYS A 121 0.31 -21.07 -3.52
C LYS A 121 1.54 -21.91 -3.84
N LYS A 122 1.84 -22.91 -3.00
CA LYS A 122 2.83 -23.90 -3.35
C LYS A 122 2.33 -24.62 -4.61
N LYS A 123 3.20 -24.70 -5.63
CA LYS A 123 3.00 -25.60 -6.75
C LYS A 123 3.04 -27.04 -6.29
#